data_AF-A0A4U3AEM1-F1
#
_entry.id   AF-A0A4U3AEM1-F1
#
_cell.length_a   1.000
_cell.length_b   1.000
_cell.length_c   1.000
_cell.angle_alpha   90.00
_cell.angle_beta   90.00
_cell.angle_gamma   90.00
#
_symmetry.space_group_name_H-M   'P 1'
#
loop_
_entity.id
_entity.type
_entity.pdbx_description
1 polymer ?
#
loop_
_entity_poly.entity_id
_entity_poly.type
_entity_poly.pdbx_seq_one_letter_code
_entity_poly.pdbx_strand_id
1 'polypeptide(L)'
;MINVYEMTMTTNEVKGYLDISHFIFNNLMKQGKLTPINKDTWRLDGSFLFSREEVEKVKEECKIEGITLYQASKEYHISMNQLEKWIEEGKLVYSLIEHRNRQTKFVKEEDIRELVQQVEQVNPVYTFSQKHNVVLFQKFVKGNTLARVISIPKRGDIIVLDEFGTNMTLSEALKEGYESAYILSDKPRSHHQRFVKFRFPKSERLRNNIFHLIDN
;
A
#
# COMPACT_ATOMS: atom_id res chain seq x y z
N MET A 1 -23.44 27.50 27.15
CA MET A 1 -23.84 26.51 26.13
C MET A 1 -22.56 25.91 25.57
N ILE A 2 -22.20 24.71 26.03
CA ILE A 2 -21.00 24.01 25.55
C ILE A 2 -21.40 23.28 24.28
N ASN A 3 -20.62 23.47 23.23
CA ASN A 3 -20.90 23.05 21.86
C ASN A 3 -20.82 21.52 21.76
N VAL A 4 -21.98 20.84 21.70
CA VAL A 4 -22.09 19.37 21.70
C VAL A 4 -21.38 18.72 20.51
N TYR A 5 -21.13 19.49 19.44
CA TYR A 5 -20.42 19.03 18.24
C TYR A 5 -18.89 18.96 18.38
N GLU A 6 -18.26 19.61 19.36
CA GLU A 6 -16.79 19.56 19.54
C GLU A 6 -16.30 18.33 20.34
N MET A 7 -17.22 17.60 20.96
CA MET A 7 -16.91 16.44 21.82
C MET A 7 -17.26 15.08 21.21
N THR A 8 -17.73 15.05 19.96
CA THR A 8 -18.14 13.82 19.29
C THR A 8 -17.27 13.52 18.07
N MET A 9 -16.97 12.23 17.86
CA MET A 9 -16.15 11.72 16.78
C MET A 9 -16.98 10.78 15.91
N THR A 10 -16.84 10.91 14.59
CA THR A 10 -17.44 9.99 13.62
C THR A 10 -16.68 8.68 13.56
N THR A 11 -17.30 7.63 13.01
CA THR A 11 -16.65 6.32 12.77
C THR A 11 -15.27 6.42 12.11
N ASN A 12 -15.07 7.34 11.16
CA ASN A 12 -13.79 7.50 10.46
C ASN A 12 -12.74 8.19 11.33
N GLU A 13 -13.15 9.18 12.12
CA GLU A 13 -12.27 9.88 13.05
C GLU A 13 -11.84 8.97 14.20
N VAL A 14 -12.75 8.14 14.73
CA VAL A 14 -12.40 7.15 15.76
C VAL A 14 -11.39 6.14 15.24
N LYS A 15 -11.59 5.62 14.02
CA LYS A 15 -10.63 4.71 13.37
C LYS A 15 -9.27 5.36 13.21
N GLY A 16 -9.22 6.61 12.75
CA GLY A 16 -7.96 7.35 12.60
C GLY A 16 -7.27 7.68 13.93
N TYR A 17 -8.03 8.03 14.97
CA TYR A 17 -7.49 8.44 16.26
C TYR A 17 -6.93 7.27 17.09
N LEU A 18 -7.56 6.10 16.97
CA LEU A 18 -7.11 4.86 17.59
C LEU A 18 -6.10 4.11 16.70
N ASP A 19 -5.88 4.58 15.47
CA ASP A 19 -5.13 3.90 14.41
C ASP A 19 -5.52 2.43 14.19
N ILE A 20 -6.83 2.17 14.14
CA ILE A 20 -7.39 0.82 14.03
C ILE A 20 -8.09 0.57 12.71
N SER A 21 -8.01 -0.66 12.23
CA SER A 21 -8.82 -1.11 11.10
C SER A 21 -10.33 -1.10 11.38
N HIS A 22 -11.11 -1.12 10.30
CA HIS A 22 -12.57 -1.25 10.40
C HIS A 22 -12.99 -2.55 11.10
N PHE A 23 -12.17 -3.60 11.05
CA PHE A 23 -12.44 -4.85 11.73
C PHE A 23 -12.34 -4.72 13.26
N ILE A 24 -11.25 -4.13 13.76
CA ILE A 24 -11.05 -3.91 15.20
C ILE A 24 -12.16 -2.99 15.73
N PHE A 25 -12.47 -1.92 15.00
CA PHE A 25 -13.59 -1.04 15.33
C PHE A 25 -14.91 -1.83 15.49
N ASN A 26 -15.23 -2.71 14.54
CA ASN A 26 -16.43 -3.55 14.63
C ASN A 26 -16.36 -4.57 15.78
N ASN A 27 -15.17 -5.06 16.13
CA ASN A 27 -14.98 -5.97 17.26
C ASN A 27 -15.20 -5.23 18.60
N LEU A 28 -14.63 -4.03 18.74
CA LEU A 28 -14.83 -3.16 19.91
C LEU A 28 -16.31 -2.79 20.09
N MET A 29 -17.01 -2.49 19.00
CA MET A 29 -18.45 -2.26 18.98
C MET A 29 -19.24 -3.50 19.43
N LYS A 30 -18.88 -4.70 18.95
CA LYS A 30 -19.52 -5.97 19.34
C LYS A 30 -19.26 -6.34 20.80
N GLN A 31 -18.07 -6.04 21.31
CA GLN A 31 -17.70 -6.24 22.72
C GLN A 31 -18.33 -5.20 23.66
N GLY A 32 -19.01 -4.17 23.11
CA GLY A 32 -19.60 -3.08 23.90
C GLY A 32 -18.58 -2.12 24.49
N LYS A 33 -17.32 -2.18 24.04
CA LYS A 33 -16.23 -1.29 24.47
C LYS A 33 -16.32 0.08 23.80
N LEU A 34 -16.86 0.14 22.58
CA LEU A 34 -17.25 1.38 21.91
C LEU A 34 -18.76 1.40 21.76
N THR A 35 -19.41 2.43 22.30
CA THR A 35 -20.86 2.60 22.24
C THR A 35 -21.21 3.89 21.50
N PRO A 36 -21.96 3.82 20.40
CA PRO A 36 -22.36 5.03 19.68
C PRO A 36 -23.46 5.75 20.47
N ILE A 37 -23.33 7.06 20.59
CA ILE A 37 -24.30 7.93 21.24
C ILE A 37 -25.63 7.88 20.48
N ASN A 38 -25.55 7.85 19.14
CA ASN A 38 -26.70 7.90 18.24
C ASN A 38 -27.12 6.52 17.71
N LYS A 39 -27.08 5.48 18.55
CA LYS A 39 -27.36 4.08 18.15
C LYS A 39 -28.68 3.90 17.37
N ASP A 40 -29.70 4.69 17.68
CA ASP A 40 -31.02 4.60 17.06
C ASP A 40 -31.27 5.66 15.98
N THR A 41 -30.48 6.75 15.96
CA THR A 41 -30.63 7.88 15.03
C THR A 41 -29.52 8.00 14.00
N TRP A 42 -28.52 7.10 13.99
CA TRP A 42 -27.37 7.15 13.08
C TRP A 42 -27.73 7.22 11.59
N ARG A 43 -28.90 6.72 11.19
CA ARG A 43 -29.40 6.81 9.81
C ARG A 43 -29.75 8.24 9.39
N LEU A 44 -30.15 9.08 10.35
CA LEU A 44 -30.44 10.51 10.12
C LEU A 44 -29.13 11.31 10.08
N ASP A 45 -28.15 10.95 10.90
CA ASP A 45 -26.85 11.63 10.99
C ASP A 45 -25.83 11.14 9.94
N GLY A 46 -26.13 10.04 9.23
CA GLY A 46 -25.28 9.44 8.20
C GLY A 46 -24.09 8.63 8.73
N SER A 47 -23.78 8.69 10.03
CA SER A 47 -22.71 7.88 10.65
C SER A 47 -22.93 7.69 12.16
N PHE A 48 -22.19 6.75 12.75
CA PHE A 48 -22.15 6.61 14.21
C PHE A 48 -21.30 7.70 14.82
N LEU A 49 -21.82 8.32 15.88
CA LEU A 49 -21.15 9.35 16.68
C LEU A 49 -20.73 8.75 18.02
N PHE A 50 -19.48 9.00 18.40
CA PHE A 50 -18.85 8.50 19.62
C PHE A 50 -18.41 9.67 20.48
N SER A 51 -18.49 9.54 21.81
CA SER A 51 -17.90 10.55 22.70
C SER A 51 -16.38 10.45 22.65
N ARG A 52 -15.70 11.59 22.48
CA ARG A 52 -14.24 11.64 22.50
C ARG A 52 -13.66 11.09 23.80
N GLU A 53 -14.30 11.39 24.94
CA GLU A 53 -13.86 10.89 26.24
C GLU A 53 -13.94 9.36 26.35
N GLU A 54 -14.97 8.73 25.76
CA GLU A 54 -15.08 7.27 25.72
C GLU A 54 -14.01 6.67 24.81
N VAL A 55 -13.72 7.31 23.67
CA VAL A 55 -12.68 6.88 22.74
C VAL A 55 -11.29 6.98 23.38
N GLU A 56 -11.03 8.06 24.14
CA GLU A 56 -9.79 8.24 24.89
C GLU A 56 -9.63 7.20 26.01
N LYS A 57 -10.70 6.89 26.76
CA LYS A 57 -10.69 5.79 27.73
C LYS A 57 -10.43 4.44 27.08
N VAL A 58 -11.04 4.16 25.93
CA VAL A 58 -10.76 2.93 25.17
C VAL A 58 -9.29 2.86 24.76
N LYS A 59 -8.68 3.98 24.38
CA LYS A 59 -7.26 4.04 24.03
C LYS A 59 -6.35 3.72 25.23
N GLU A 60 -6.70 4.18 26.42
CA GLU A 60 -5.91 3.98 27.64
C GLU A 60 -6.16 2.62 28.31
N GLU A 61 -7.41 2.17 28.36
CA GLU A 61 -7.83 0.96 29.08
C GLU A 61 -7.76 -0.30 28.21
N CYS A 62 -8.03 -0.19 26.91
CA CYS A 62 -7.95 -1.34 26.01
C CYS A 62 -6.58 -1.40 25.37
N LYS A 63 -5.75 -2.36 25.79
CA LYS A 63 -4.71 -2.90 24.91
C LYS A 63 -5.43 -3.42 23.67
N ILE A 64 -5.35 -2.67 22.57
CA ILE A 64 -5.94 -3.04 21.29
C ILE A 64 -5.34 -4.39 20.93
N GLU A 65 -6.15 -5.44 21.04
CA GLU A 65 -5.78 -6.76 20.57
C GLU A 65 -5.49 -6.61 19.09
N GLY A 66 -4.27 -6.91 18.70
CA GLY A 66 -3.82 -6.75 17.32
C GLY A 66 -4.64 -7.60 16.35
N ILE A 67 -4.18 -7.69 15.12
CA ILE A 67 -4.82 -8.54 14.11
C ILE A 67 -4.12 -9.89 14.03
N THR A 68 -4.84 -10.94 13.63
CA THR A 68 -4.22 -12.24 13.36
C THR A 68 -3.36 -12.16 12.10
N LEU A 69 -2.37 -13.06 11.96
CA LEU A 69 -1.53 -13.13 10.75
C LEU A 69 -2.35 -13.30 9.46
N TYR A 70 -3.44 -14.07 9.53
CA TYR A 70 -4.33 -14.27 8.40
C TYR A 70 -5.05 -12.97 8.00
N GLN A 71 -5.49 -12.18 8.98
CA GLN A 71 -6.12 -10.89 8.73
C GLN A 71 -5.10 -9.89 8.19
N ALA A 72 -3.91 -9.80 8.80
CA ALA A 72 -2.82 -8.98 8.30
C ALA A 72 -2.47 -9.32 6.85
N SER A 73 -2.44 -10.61 6.50
CA SER A 73 -2.18 -11.07 5.14
C SER A 73 -3.23 -10.56 4.15
N LYS A 74 -4.52 -10.56 4.54
CA LYS A 74 -5.60 -10.07 3.68
C LYS A 74 -5.64 -8.56 3.56
N GLU A 75 -5.48 -7.85 4.67
CA GLU A 75 -5.64 -6.41 4.77
C GLU A 75 -4.45 -5.65 4.16
N TYR A 76 -3.23 -6.11 4.44
CA TYR A 76 -2.00 -5.50 3.92
C TYR A 76 -1.47 -6.21 2.66
N HIS A 77 -2.19 -7.20 2.15
CA HIS A 77 -1.81 -8.02 1.00
C HIS A 77 -0.44 -8.72 1.13
N ILE A 78 0.08 -8.93 2.34
CA ILE A 78 1.37 -9.57 2.59
C ILE A 78 1.18 -11.09 2.59
N SER A 79 2.13 -11.87 2.06
CA SER A 79 2.03 -13.33 2.16
C SER A 79 2.26 -13.79 3.59
N MET A 80 1.58 -14.88 4.00
CA MET A 80 1.79 -15.50 5.31
C MET A 80 3.26 -15.80 5.59
N ASN A 81 3.99 -16.33 4.59
CA ASN A 81 5.42 -16.62 4.71
C ASN A 81 6.27 -15.37 5.03
N GLN A 82 5.89 -14.20 4.50
CA GLN A 82 6.63 -12.96 4.75
C GLN A 82 6.36 -12.44 6.16
N LEU A 83 5.13 -12.58 6.66
CA LEU A 83 4.78 -12.28 8.04
C LEU A 83 5.49 -13.21 9.02
N GLU A 84 5.52 -14.51 8.73
CA GLU A 84 6.26 -15.50 9.53
C GLU A 84 7.76 -15.21 9.54
N LYS A 85 8.34 -14.86 8.38
CA LYS A 85 9.73 -14.43 8.28
C LYS A 85 10.03 -13.20 9.15
N TRP A 86 9.14 -12.21 9.19
CA TRP A 86 9.33 -11.04 10.07
C TRP A 86 9.24 -11.39 11.56
N ILE A 87 8.45 -12.39 11.92
CA ILE A 87 8.42 -12.92 13.29
C ILE A 87 9.74 -13.64 13.61
N GLU A 88 10.24 -14.49 12.72
CA GLU A 88 11.51 -15.21 12.89
C GLU A 88 12.70 -14.26 12.97
N GLU A 89 12.68 -13.18 12.18
CA GLU A 89 13.71 -12.12 12.20
C GLU A 89 13.58 -11.19 13.42
N GLY A 90 12.57 -11.38 14.28
CA GLY A 90 12.32 -10.55 15.47
C GLY A 90 11.83 -9.13 15.14
N LYS A 91 11.44 -8.87 13.90
CA LYS A 91 10.95 -7.57 13.42
C LYS A 91 9.47 -7.35 13.73
N LEU A 92 8.70 -8.43 13.86
CA LEU A 92 7.28 -8.38 14.16
C LEU A 92 7.00 -9.07 15.49
N VAL A 93 6.53 -8.29 16.47
CA VAL A 93 6.17 -8.80 17.80
C VAL A 93 4.79 -9.44 17.74
N TYR A 94 4.67 -10.66 18.24
CA TYR A 94 3.39 -11.36 18.32
C TYR A 94 3.00 -11.70 19.77
N SER A 95 1.71 -11.69 20.03
CA SER A 95 1.08 -12.19 21.25
C SER A 95 0.35 -13.50 20.94
N LEU A 96 0.58 -14.53 21.75
CA LEU A 96 -0.16 -15.79 21.68
C LEU A 96 -1.43 -15.64 22.51
N ILE A 97 -2.58 -15.63 21.85
CA ILE A 97 -3.88 -15.62 22.51
C ILE A 97 -4.58 -16.95 22.20
N GLU A 98 -5.09 -17.58 23.25
CA GLU A 98 -5.83 -18.82 23.12
C GLU A 98 -7.27 -18.50 22.70
N HIS A 99 -7.62 -18.86 21.47
CA HIS A 99 -8.95 -18.59 20.93
C HIS A 99 -9.53 -19.89 20.38
N ARG A 100 -10.63 -20.36 20.97
CA ARG A 100 -11.34 -21.61 20.61
C ARG A 100 -10.42 -22.86 20.64
N ASN A 101 -9.73 -23.09 21.75
CA ASN A 101 -8.79 -24.21 21.95
C ASN A 101 -7.64 -24.28 20.92
N ARG A 102 -7.32 -23.15 20.27
CA ARG A 102 -6.17 -23.02 19.38
C ARG A 102 -5.39 -21.76 19.73
N GLN A 103 -4.08 -21.94 19.88
CA GLN A 103 -3.16 -20.83 20.05
C GLN A 103 -3.04 -20.07 18.73
N THR A 104 -3.46 -18.81 18.72
CA THR A 104 -3.41 -17.95 17.54
C THR A 104 -2.45 -16.80 17.78
N LYS A 105 -1.59 -16.51 16.80
CA LYS A 105 -0.64 -15.39 16.84
C LYS A 105 -1.36 -14.10 16.44
N PHE A 106 -1.33 -13.12 17.34
CA PHE A 106 -1.83 -11.77 17.14
C PHE A 106 -0.66 -10.81 17.04
N VAL A 107 -0.71 -9.87 16.11
CA VAL A 107 0.36 -8.91 15.83
C VAL A 107 -0.21 -7.50 15.83
N LYS A 108 0.55 -6.55 16.36
CA LYS A 108 0.12 -5.14 16.35
C LYS A 108 0.06 -4.63 14.92
N GLU A 109 -0.95 -3.82 14.65
CA GLU A 109 -1.19 -3.27 13.33
C GLU A 109 -0.14 -2.22 12.94
N GLU A 110 0.24 -1.37 13.90
CA GLU A 110 1.29 -0.35 13.75
C GLU A 110 2.60 -0.96 13.23
N ASP A 111 3.09 -2.02 13.88
CA ASP A 111 4.32 -2.73 13.52
C ASP A 111 4.27 -3.28 12.08
N ILE A 112 3.11 -3.79 11.64
CA ILE A 112 2.93 -4.28 10.26
C ILE A 112 2.99 -3.12 9.27
N ARG A 113 2.32 -2.01 9.57
CA ARG A 113 2.28 -0.85 8.69
C ARG A 113 3.68 -0.26 8.49
N GLU A 114 4.46 -0.14 9.56
CA GLU A 114 5.85 0.32 9.48
C GLU A 114 6.70 -0.62 8.60
N LEU A 115 6.57 -1.92 8.78
CA LEU A 115 7.31 -2.92 8.00
C LEU A 115 6.90 -2.92 6.52
N VAL A 116 5.61 -2.77 6.22
CA VAL A 116 5.11 -2.63 4.85
C VAL A 116 5.74 -1.40 4.20
N GLN A 117 5.73 -0.26 4.88
CA GLN A 117 6.28 0.98 4.35
C GLN A 117 7.79 0.87 4.08
N GLN A 118 8.55 0.21 4.97
CA GLN A 118 9.96 -0.09 4.75
C GLN A 118 10.19 -1.01 3.53
N VAL A 119 9.36 -2.04 3.36
CA VAL A 119 9.47 -2.96 2.23
C VAL A 119 9.06 -2.29 0.91
N GLU A 120 8.08 -1.40 0.91
CA GLU A 120 7.71 -0.60 -0.26
C GLU A 120 8.83 0.36 -0.67
N GLN A 121 9.52 0.98 0.29
CA GLN A 121 10.68 1.83 0.02
C GLN A 121 11.89 1.06 -0.50
N VAL A 122 12.08 -0.19 -0.08
CA VAL A 122 13.24 -1.03 -0.45
C VAL A 122 12.96 -1.89 -1.70
N ASN A 123 11.71 -1.98 -2.15
CA ASN A 123 11.37 -2.85 -3.27
C ASN A 123 12.18 -2.47 -4.52
N PRO A 124 12.94 -3.40 -5.10
CA PRO A 124 13.75 -3.13 -6.27
C PRO A 124 12.82 -2.72 -7.41
N VAL A 125 13.14 -1.60 -8.07
CA VAL A 125 12.51 -1.24 -9.33
C VAL A 125 12.71 -2.41 -10.28
N TYR A 126 11.61 -3.07 -10.66
CA TYR A 126 11.67 -4.18 -11.60
C TYR A 126 12.05 -3.63 -12.96
N THR A 127 12.86 -4.38 -13.70
CA THR A 127 13.25 -3.98 -15.06
C THR A 127 12.20 -4.34 -16.10
N PHE A 128 11.22 -5.18 -15.76
CA PHE A 128 10.18 -5.66 -16.67
C PHE A 128 8.90 -6.07 -15.94
N SER A 129 7.75 -5.77 -16.54
CA SER A 129 6.42 -6.24 -16.14
C SER A 129 5.83 -7.14 -17.21
N GLN A 130 5.59 -8.41 -16.88
CA GLN A 130 4.99 -9.36 -17.81
C GLN A 130 3.50 -9.07 -18.08
N LYS A 131 2.76 -8.62 -17.05
CA LYS A 131 1.33 -8.31 -17.17
C LYS A 131 1.05 -7.21 -18.19
N HIS A 132 1.89 -6.17 -18.18
CA HIS A 132 1.72 -5.00 -19.04
C HIS A 132 2.63 -5.03 -20.27
N ASN A 133 3.48 -6.06 -20.38
CA ASN A 133 4.53 -6.18 -21.40
C ASN A 133 5.36 -4.89 -21.57
N VAL A 134 5.86 -4.35 -20.46
CA VAL A 134 6.68 -3.13 -20.46
C VAL A 134 8.00 -3.31 -19.73
N VAL A 135 9.04 -2.62 -20.20
CA VAL A 135 10.37 -2.53 -19.55
C VAL A 135 10.62 -1.18 -18.90
N LEU A 136 11.52 -1.16 -17.92
CA LEU A 136 12.00 0.07 -17.33
C LEU A 136 12.68 0.93 -18.41
N PHE A 137 12.43 2.24 -18.37
CA PHE A 137 12.82 3.24 -19.35
C PHE A 137 12.22 3.11 -20.74
N GLN A 138 11.25 2.21 -20.96
CA GLN A 138 10.56 2.09 -22.24
C GLN A 138 9.95 3.42 -22.67
N LYS A 139 10.17 3.75 -23.94
CA LYS A 139 9.71 4.98 -24.56
C LYS A 139 8.23 4.89 -24.97
N PHE A 140 7.47 5.89 -24.56
CA PHE A 140 6.12 6.18 -25.00
C PHE A 140 6.07 7.54 -25.69
N VAL A 141 5.17 7.72 -26.66
CA VAL A 141 5.07 8.94 -27.47
C VAL A 141 3.61 9.34 -27.65
N LYS A 142 3.34 10.64 -27.56
CA LYS A 142 2.07 11.29 -27.88
C LYS A 142 2.38 12.53 -28.73
N GLY A 143 2.18 12.42 -30.05
CA GLY A 143 2.58 13.47 -30.98
C GLY A 143 4.08 13.75 -30.91
N ASN A 144 4.47 14.95 -30.48
CA ASN A 144 5.88 15.31 -30.27
C ASN A 144 6.35 15.13 -28.82
N THR A 145 5.46 14.81 -27.89
CA THR A 145 5.80 14.61 -26.47
C THR A 145 6.16 13.16 -26.22
N LEU A 146 7.21 12.93 -25.44
CA LEU A 146 7.65 11.61 -25.02
C LEU A 146 7.39 11.41 -23.52
N ALA A 147 7.24 10.15 -23.14
CA ALA A 147 7.21 9.76 -21.76
C ALA A 147 8.01 8.46 -21.59
N ARG A 148 8.57 8.21 -20.41
CA ARG A 148 9.35 7.01 -20.12
C ARG A 148 8.90 6.35 -18.83
N VAL A 149 8.88 5.03 -18.83
CA VAL A 149 8.65 4.24 -17.61
C VAL A 149 9.81 4.47 -16.64
N ILE A 150 9.53 5.05 -15.47
CA ILE A 150 10.56 5.34 -14.45
C ILE A 150 10.50 4.38 -13.26
N SER A 151 9.37 3.71 -13.06
CA SER A 151 9.21 2.74 -11.97
C SER A 151 8.24 1.64 -12.36
N ILE A 152 8.68 0.39 -12.17
CA ILE A 152 7.84 -0.79 -12.22
C ILE A 152 7.86 -1.40 -10.82
N PRO A 153 6.86 -1.11 -9.98
CA PRO A 153 6.80 -1.71 -8.66
C PRO A 153 6.35 -3.17 -8.75
N LYS A 154 6.67 -3.97 -7.72
CA LYS A 154 6.17 -5.35 -7.60
C LYS A 154 4.64 -5.39 -7.49
N ARG A 155 4.08 -4.36 -6.87
CA ARG A 155 2.68 -4.17 -6.51
C ARG A 155 2.33 -2.71 -6.72
N GLY A 156 1.15 -2.44 -7.27
CA GLY A 156 0.73 -1.09 -7.62
C GLY A 156 0.95 -0.76 -9.10
N ASP A 157 0.75 0.51 -9.42
CA ASP A 157 0.75 0.99 -10.80
C ASP A 157 2.16 1.34 -11.29
N ILE A 158 2.39 1.09 -12.58
CA ILE A 158 3.62 1.46 -13.27
C ILE A 158 3.63 2.96 -13.48
N ILE A 159 4.73 3.62 -13.11
CA ILE A 159 4.84 5.08 -13.19
C ILE A 159 5.62 5.46 -14.45
N VAL A 160 5.03 6.39 -15.19
CA VAL A 160 5.57 7.00 -16.39
C VAL A 160 5.84 8.47 -16.12
N LEU A 161 6.98 8.97 -16.56
CA LEU A 161 7.39 10.37 -16.48
C LEU A 161 7.40 10.99 -17.88
N ASP A 162 6.70 12.10 -18.07
CA ASP A 162 6.72 12.87 -19.32
C ASP A 162 7.88 13.89 -19.38
N GLU A 163 8.06 14.56 -20.53
CA GLU A 163 9.09 15.60 -20.70
C GLU A 163 8.91 16.83 -19.81
N PHE A 164 7.70 17.06 -19.30
CA PHE A 164 7.35 18.20 -18.49
C PHE A 164 7.55 17.94 -17.00
N GLY A 165 7.94 16.72 -16.61
CA GLY A 165 8.15 16.35 -15.22
C GLY A 165 6.90 15.77 -14.54
N THR A 166 5.84 15.49 -15.28
CA THR A 166 4.59 14.94 -14.77
C THR A 166 4.72 13.43 -14.59
N ASN A 167 4.48 12.95 -13.38
CA ASN A 167 4.31 11.54 -13.10
C ASN A 167 2.85 11.13 -13.30
N MET A 168 2.63 10.04 -14.04
CA MET A 168 1.32 9.45 -14.25
C MET A 168 1.42 7.93 -14.23
N THR A 169 0.30 7.25 -14.01
CA THR A 169 0.24 5.80 -14.16
C THR A 169 0.30 5.40 -15.63
N LEU A 170 0.77 4.19 -15.93
CA LEU A 170 0.74 3.65 -17.29
C LEU A 170 -0.68 3.61 -17.85
N SER A 171 -1.69 3.33 -17.01
CA SER A 171 -3.09 3.33 -17.46
C SER A 171 -3.57 4.73 -17.85
N GLU A 172 -3.20 5.76 -17.10
CA GLU A 172 -3.51 7.15 -17.43
C GLU A 172 -2.79 7.59 -18.71
N ALA A 173 -1.50 7.28 -18.83
CA ALA A 173 -0.72 7.59 -20.04
C ALA A 173 -1.38 7.01 -21.30
N LEU A 174 -1.78 5.74 -21.26
CA LEU A 174 -2.48 5.09 -22.38
C LEU A 174 -3.82 5.77 -22.68
N LYS A 175 -4.59 6.17 -21.66
CA LYS A 175 -5.86 6.91 -21.83
C LYS A 175 -5.64 8.30 -22.42
N GLU A 176 -4.55 8.96 -22.07
CA GLU A 176 -4.16 10.25 -22.63
C GLU A 176 -3.69 10.19 -24.08
N GLY A 177 -3.52 8.99 -24.64
CA GLY A 177 -3.08 8.76 -26.02
C GLY A 177 -1.57 8.62 -26.19
N TYR A 178 -0.84 8.28 -25.12
CA TYR A 178 0.53 7.82 -25.26
C TYR A 178 0.56 6.40 -25.81
N GLU A 179 1.38 6.18 -26.84
CA GLU A 179 1.59 4.87 -27.45
C GLU A 179 3.04 4.42 -27.26
N SER A 180 3.26 3.11 -27.15
CA SER A 180 4.61 2.55 -27.05
C SER A 180 5.37 2.81 -28.34
N ALA A 181 6.60 3.32 -28.25
CA ALA A 181 7.42 3.58 -29.44
C ALA A 181 7.88 2.31 -30.16
N TYR A 182 7.91 1.18 -29.44
CA TYR A 182 8.27 -0.13 -29.97
C TYR A 182 7.55 -1.24 -29.21
N ILE A 183 7.40 -2.41 -29.84
CA ILE A 183 6.81 -3.60 -29.23
C ILE A 183 7.96 -4.53 -28.82
N LEU A 184 7.90 -5.05 -27.60
CA LEU A 184 8.88 -6.01 -27.11
C LEU A 184 8.69 -7.36 -27.82
N SER A 185 9.77 -8.02 -28.20
CA SER A 185 9.68 -9.32 -28.87
C SER A 185 9.20 -10.41 -27.91
N ASP A 186 8.34 -11.32 -28.38
CA ASP A 186 7.88 -12.51 -27.64
C ASP A 186 8.94 -13.63 -27.56
N LYS A 187 10.20 -13.33 -27.87
CA LYS A 187 11.26 -14.34 -27.83
C LYS A 187 11.43 -14.88 -26.40
N PRO A 188 11.56 -16.21 -26.23
CA PRO A 188 11.72 -16.80 -24.91
C PRO A 188 12.96 -16.24 -24.22
N ARG A 189 12.80 -15.91 -22.94
CA ARG A 189 13.89 -15.35 -22.13
C ARG A 189 14.97 -16.39 -21.92
N SER A 190 16.23 -15.99 -22.08
CA SER A 190 17.35 -16.81 -21.63
C SER A 190 17.39 -16.78 -20.11
N HIS A 191 17.16 -17.94 -19.48
CA HIS A 191 17.30 -18.13 -18.03
C HIS A 191 18.74 -18.51 -17.64
N HIS A 192 19.66 -18.61 -18.59
CA HIS A 192 21.05 -18.93 -18.31
C HIS A 192 21.75 -17.78 -17.59
N GLN A 193 22.46 -18.13 -16.51
CA GLN A 193 23.16 -17.19 -15.64
C GLN A 193 24.46 -16.68 -16.30
N ARG A 194 24.32 -15.91 -17.39
CA ARG A 194 25.39 -15.08 -17.97
C ARG A 194 24.90 -13.64 -17.92
N PHE A 195 25.55 -12.80 -17.12
CA PHE A 195 25.18 -11.40 -16.97
C PHE A 195 26.18 -10.51 -17.71
N VAL A 196 25.66 -9.50 -18.40
CA VAL A 196 26.43 -8.36 -18.88
C VAL A 196 25.98 -7.16 -18.04
N LYS A 197 26.93 -6.42 -17.48
CA LYS A 197 26.64 -5.25 -16.65
C LYS A 197 26.97 -3.98 -17.44
N PHE A 198 25.97 -3.13 -17.62
CA PHE A 198 26.12 -1.80 -18.20
C PHE A 198 26.02 -0.75 -17.10
N ARG A 199 26.72 0.37 -17.26
CA ARG A 199 26.63 1.54 -16.38
C ARG A 199 26.49 2.78 -17.24
N PHE A 200 25.42 3.53 -16.99
CA PHE A 200 25.16 4.79 -17.66
C PHE A 200 25.16 5.93 -16.62
N PRO A 201 25.59 7.16 -16.98
CA PRO A 201 25.37 8.31 -16.14
C PRO A 201 23.87 8.63 -16.04
N LYS A 202 23.41 9.04 -14.85
CA LYS A 202 22.01 9.43 -14.66
C LYS A 202 21.73 10.71 -15.45
N SER A 203 20.63 10.72 -16.20
CA SER A 203 20.16 11.90 -16.94
C SER A 203 18.71 12.19 -16.57
N GLU A 204 18.42 13.46 -16.29
CA GLU A 204 17.05 13.94 -16.08
C GLU A 204 16.33 14.24 -17.40
N ARG A 205 17.09 14.48 -18.48
CA ARG A 205 16.54 14.73 -19.82
C ARG A 205 16.16 13.42 -20.47
N LEU A 206 14.87 13.20 -20.72
CA LEU A 206 14.35 11.97 -21.33
C LEU A 206 14.77 11.77 -22.80
N ARG A 207 15.24 12.84 -23.46
CA ARG A 207 15.81 12.84 -24.82
C ARG A 207 17.32 12.60 -24.86
N ASN A 208 17.97 12.32 -23.73
CA ASN A 208 19.40 12.06 -23.72
C ASN A 208 19.76 10.84 -24.57
N ASN A 209 20.88 10.90 -25.28
CA ASN A 209 21.39 9.84 -26.13
C ASN A 209 21.61 8.49 -25.40
N ILE A 210 21.79 8.52 -24.08
CA ILE A 210 21.82 7.29 -23.25
C ILE A 210 20.56 6.46 -23.45
N PHE A 211 19.40 7.11 -23.53
CA PHE A 211 18.15 6.39 -23.71
C PHE A 211 18.00 5.84 -25.13
N HIS A 212 18.64 6.45 -26.13
CA HIS A 212 18.72 5.86 -27.47
C HIS A 212 19.48 4.52 -27.44
N LEU A 213 20.50 4.38 -26.60
CA LEU A 213 21.21 3.11 -26.40
C LEU A 213 20.39 2.07 -25.63
N ILE A 214 19.36 2.49 -24.89
CA ILE A 214 18.46 1.59 -24.13
C ILE A 214 17.29 1.13 -25.02
N ASP A 215 16.83 2.00 -25.93
CA ASP A 215 15.70 1.73 -26.82
C ASP A 215 16.06 0.80 -27.99
N ASN A 216 17.35 0.64 -28.34
CA ASN A 216 17.85 -0.20 -29.43
C ASN A 216 18.54 -1.47 -28.90
#